data_AF-A0A6V7IJM9-F1
#
_entry.id   AF-A0A6V7IJM9-F1
#
_cell.length_a   1.000
_cell.length_b   1.000
_cell.length_c   1.000
_cell.angle_alpha   90.00
_cell.angle_beta   90.00
_cell.angle_gamma   90.00
#
_symmetry.space_group_name_H-M   'P 1'
#
loop_
_entity.id
_entity.type
_entity.pdbx_description
1 polymer ?
#
loop_
_entity_poly.entity_id
_entity_poly.type
_entity_poly.pdbx_seq_one_letter_code
_entity_poly.pdbx_strand_id
1 'polypeptide(L)' 'TDLITHYGYHGESHWVTTSDGYILRVDRITSGPSSPAADGKPVVFLMHGVTGASEHFVFWERSTSL' A
#
# COMPACT_ATOMS: atom_id res chain seq x y z
N THR A 1 -5.02 3.34 4.19
CA THR A 1 -5.82 2.10 4.14
C THR A 1 -7.17 2.28 3.51
N ASP A 2 -7.93 3.34 3.80
CA ASP A 2 -9.31 3.51 3.32
C ASP A 2 -9.44 3.39 1.79
N LEU A 3 -8.52 4.01 1.03
CA LEU A 3 -8.47 3.90 -0.43
C LEU A 3 -8.15 2.48 -0.92
N ILE A 4 -7.28 1.74 -0.21
CA ILE A 4 -6.93 0.35 -0.53
C ILE A 4 -8.18 -0.54 -0.37
N THR A 5 -8.87 -0.39 0.76
CA THR A 5 -10.09 -1.15 1.06
C THR A 5 -11.23 -0.77 0.11
N HIS A 6 -11.34 0.50 -0.28
CA HIS A 6 -12.32 0.98 -1.25
C HIS A 6 -12.23 0.23 -2.58
N TYR A 7 -11.01 -0.09 -3.04
CA TYR A 7 -10.78 -0.86 -4.27
C TYR A 7 -10.82 -2.39 -4.07
N GLY A 8 -11.26 -2.88 -2.91
CA GLY A 8 -11.40 -4.31 -2.64
C GLY A 8 -10.08 -5.05 -2.34
N TYR A 9 -9.04 -4.31 -1.96
CA TYR A 9 -7.78 -4.89 -1.48
C TYR A 9 -7.74 -4.94 0.05
N HIS A 10 -6.98 -5.87 0.61
CA HIS A 10 -6.73 -5.92 2.04
C HIS A 10 -5.48 -5.11 2.38
N GLY A 11 -5.66 -4.06 3.18
CA GLY A 11 -4.59 -3.15 3.59
C GLY A 11 -4.34 -3.14 5.09
N GLU A 12 -3.08 -2.94 5.47
CA GLU A 12 -2.59 -2.76 6.83
C GLU A 12 -1.83 -1.43 6.94
N SER A 13 -1.78 -0.83 8.12
CA SER A 13 -0.91 0.30 8.42
C SER A 13 0.03 -0.05 9.57
N HIS A 14 1.31 0.23 9.39
CA HIS A 14 2.35 0.05 10.40
C HIS A 14 2.96 1.40 10.75
N TRP A 15 3.37 1.55 12.01
CA TRP A 15 4.09 2.73 12.47
C TRP A 15 5.55 2.34 12.76
N VAL A 16 6.48 2.99 12.09
CA VAL A 16 7.92 2.70 12.17
C VAL A 16 8.64 3.94 12.70
N THR A 17 9.43 3.78 13.75
CA THR A 17 10.25 4.86 14.31
C THR A 17 11.66 4.76 13.74
N THR A 18 12.15 5.83 13.13
CA THR A 18 13.54 5.93 12.65
C THR A 18 14.51 6.11 13.82
N SER A 19 15.81 5.89 13.58
CA SER A 19 16.84 6.04 14.62
C SER A 19 16.94 7.47 15.19
N ASP A 20 16.55 8.47 14.41
CA ASP A 20 16.50 9.88 14.76
C ASP A 20 15.11 10.34 15.26
N GLY A 21 14.17 9.41 15.43
CA GLY A 21 12.92 9.63 16.17
C GLY A 21 11.69 10.03 15.34
N TYR A 22 11.78 10.03 14.00
CA TYR A 22 10.60 10.26 13.16
C TYR A 22 9.68 9.04 13.18
N ILE A 23 8.38 9.30 13.29
CA ILE A 23 7.34 8.26 13.26
C ILE A 23 6.73 8.25 11.86
N LEU A 24 7.02 7.18 11.11
CA LEU A 24 6.55 6.99 9.75
C LEU A 24 5.35 6.03 9.73
N ARG A 25 4.31 6.39 8.99
CA ARG A 25 3.23 5.46 8.63
C ARG A 25 3.60 4.74 7.35
N VAL A 26 3.55 3.41 7.35
CA VAL A 26 3.76 2.57 6.18
C VAL A 26 2.48 1.78 5.89
N ASP A 27 1.95 1.92 4.69
CA ASP A 27 0.80 1.14 4.22
C ASP A 27 1.26 -0.13 3.50
N ARG A 28 0.61 -1.26 3.78
CA ARG A 28 0.90 -2.55 3.15
C ARG A 28 -0.37 -3.13 2.56
N ILE A 29 -0.32 -3.55 1.29
CA ILE A 29 -1.37 -4.36 0.66
C ILE A 29 -0.99 -5.83 0.79
N THR A 30 -1.77 -6.63 1.52
CA THR A 30 -1.46 -8.04 1.79
C THR A 30 -2.06 -8.97 0.75
N SER A 31 -3.23 -8.61 0.22
CA SER A 31 -3.93 -9.37 -0.81
C SER A 31 -4.91 -8.49 -1.58
N GLY A 32 -5.35 -9.00 -2.74
CA GLY A 32 -6.33 -8.34 -3.58
C GLY A 32 -7.11 -9.35 -4.43
N PRO A 33 -8.08 -8.87 -5.24
CA PRO A 33 -9.05 -9.73 -5.92
C PRO A 33 -8.42 -10.79 -6.84
N SER A 34 -7.30 -10.48 -7.48
CA SER A 34 -6.55 -11.40 -8.37
C SER A 34 -5.34 -12.06 -7.70
N SER A 35 -5.05 -11.74 -6.44
CA SER A 35 -3.91 -12.28 -5.70
C SER A 35 -4.29 -12.43 -4.22
N PRO A 36 -4.91 -13.58 -3.85
CA PRO A 36 -5.38 -13.81 -2.50
C PRO A 36 -4.22 -13.85 -1.48
N ALA A 37 -4.59 -13.89 -0.20
CA ALA A 37 -3.63 -14.06 0.89
C ALA A 37 -2.95 -15.44 0.77
N ALA A 38 -1.64 -15.46 0.90
CA ALA A 38 -0.83 -16.67 0.89
C ALA A 38 0.44 -16.43 1.71
N ASP A 39 0.96 -17.48 2.33
CA ASP A 39 2.21 -17.42 3.06
C ASP A 39 3.40 -17.33 2.10
N GLY A 40 4.45 -16.64 2.52
CA GLY A 40 5.69 -16.54 1.74
C GLY A 40 5.59 -15.70 0.45
N LYS A 41 4.54 -14.88 0.28
CA LYS A 41 4.47 -13.92 -0.84
C LYS A 41 5.72 -13.03 -0.86
N PRO A 42 6.40 -12.89 -2.02
CA PRO A 42 7.53 -11.97 -2.13
C PRO A 42 7.12 -10.54 -1.78
N VAL A 43 7.97 -9.86 -1.00
CA VAL A 43 7.74 -8.48 -0.61
C VAL A 43 8.24 -7.55 -1.70
N VAL A 44 7.41 -6.57 -2.07
CA VAL A 44 7.78 -5.45 -2.94
C VAL A 44 7.65 -4.17 -2.13
N PHE A 45 8.67 -3.32 -2.18
CA PHE A 45 8.69 -2.03 -1.51
C PHE A 45 8.61 -0.91 -2.54
N LEU A 46 7.68 0.03 -2.33
CA LEU A 46 7.43 1.15 -3.23
C LEU A 46 7.66 2.45 -2.46
N MET A 47 8.55 3.30 -2.99
CA MET A 47 8.87 4.61 -2.42
C MET A 47 8.42 5.70 -3.37
N HIS A 48 7.63 6.63 -2.86
CA HIS A 48 7.23 7.80 -3.63
C HIS A 48 8.41 8.74 -3.87
N GLY A 49 8.27 9.63 -4.85
CA GLY A 49 9.23 10.70 -5.10
C GLY A 49 9.10 11.88 -4.15
N VAL A 50 9.86 12.94 -4.45
CA VAL A 50 9.78 14.22 -3.74
C VAL A 50 8.35 14.76 -3.80
N THR A 51 7.87 15.36 -2.70
CA THR A 51 6.49 15.87 -2.54
C THR A 51 5.37 14.84 -2.72
N GLY A 52 5.67 13.54 -2.63
CA GLY A 52 4.68 12.47 -2.70
C GLY A 52 4.36 11.81 -1.36
N ALA A 53 3.46 10.82 -1.42
CA ALA A 53 3.10 9.93 -0.33
C ALA A 53 2.65 8.56 -0.88
N SER A 54 2.30 7.61 -0.01
CA SER A 54 1.97 6.22 -0.40
C SER A 54 0.78 6.15 -1.37
N GLU A 55 -0.11 7.14 -1.33
CA GLU A 55 -1.31 7.23 -2.15
C GLU A 55 -0.99 7.26 -3.66
N HIS A 56 0.18 7.74 -4.07
CA HIS A 56 0.57 7.82 -5.49
C HIS A 56 0.53 6.46 -6.22
N PHE A 57 0.72 5.36 -5.48
CA PHE A 57 0.69 4.01 -6.05
C PHE A 57 -0.70 3.38 -6.07
N VAL A 58 -1.68 3.99 -5.40
CA VAL A 58 -3.04 3.45 -5.24
C VAL A 58 -4.13 4.39 -5.73
N PHE A 59 -3.79 5.62 -6.10
CA PHE A 59 -4.75 6.66 -6.49
C PHE A 59 -5.42 6.41 -7.84
N TRP A 60 -4.80 5.62 -8.72
CA TRP A 60 -5.36 5.35 -10.05
C TRP A 60 -6.43 4.25 -9.99
N GLU A 61 -7.67 4.63 -10.29
CA GLU A 61 -8.77 3.69 -10.48
C GLU A 61 -8.44 2.68 -11.59
N ARG A 62 -8.98 1.46 -11.49
CA ARG A 62 -8.97 0.53 -12.63
C ARG A 62 -9.70 1.20 -13.79
N SER A 63 -8.98 1.50 -14.87
CA SER A 63 -9.61 1.78 -16.16
C SER A 63 -10.49 0.58 -16.51
N THR A 64 -11.81 0.74 -16.36
CA THR A 64 -12.79 -0.13 -16.99
C THR A 64 -12.77 0.21 -18.48
N SER A 65 -11.78 -0.32 -19.19
CA SER A 65 -11.83 -0.36 -20.64
C SER A 65 -13.08 -1.17 -21.02
N LEU A 66 -14.05 -0.52 -21.67
CA LEU A 66 -15.15 -1.16 -22.39
C LEU A 66 -14.61 -1.84 -23.66
#